data_AF-A0A6J1W4F0-F1
#
_entry.id   AF-A0A6J1W4F0-F1
#
_cell.length_a   1.000
_cell.length_b   1.000
_cell.length_c   1.000
_cell.angle_alpha   90.00
_cell.angle_beta   90.00
_cell.angle_gamma   90.00
#
_symmetry.space_group_name_H-M   'P 1'
#
loop_
_entity.id
_entity.type
_entity.pdbx_description
1 polymer ?
#
loop_
_entity_poly.entity_id
_entity_poly.type
_entity_poly.pdbx_seq_one_letter_code
_entity_poly.pdbx_strand_id
1 'polypeptide(L)'
;MTEKELLAVACEQFLGKNVQDIKNVVLQTLEGHLRSILGTLTVEQIYQDRDQFAKLVREVAAPDVGRMGIEILSFTIKDVYDKVSYLSSLGKTQIAVVQRDADIGVAEAERDAGIREAECKKEMLDVKFRADTKVADSKRAFEMQKAAFTQEINIKSAEAQLAYELQGAKEQQKIRQEEIEIEVVQRRRQIDVEEKEIVRMDKELIATVRLPAEAEAHRMQEIAEGEKVKQVLIAQAEGEKIRKIGEAEALVIEAIGKAEAEKMKLKAEAYQQYGEAAKMALVLEALPHIAAKVSAPLSKVDEIVILSGDNKMNRLLAEIPASVHALTGVDLTK
;
A
#
# COMPACT_ATOMS: atom_id res chain seq x y z
N MET A 1 -48.19 122.14 57.91
CA MET A 1 -49.19 122.67 58.85
C MET A 1 -48.91 122.05 60.20
N THR A 2 -48.95 122.82 61.27
CA THR A 2 -48.88 122.24 62.63
C THR A 2 -50.18 121.48 62.93
N GLU A 3 -50.14 120.45 63.77
CA GLU A 3 -51.33 119.65 64.12
C GLU A 3 -52.52 120.51 64.58
N LYS A 4 -52.23 121.65 65.24
CA LYS A 4 -53.24 122.61 65.70
C LYS A 4 -53.95 123.36 64.57
N GLU A 5 -53.25 123.62 63.46
CA GLU A 5 -53.82 124.30 62.28
C GLU A 5 -54.72 123.35 61.48
N LEU A 6 -54.31 122.09 61.31
CA LEU A 6 -55.13 121.07 60.64
C LEU A 6 -56.43 120.84 61.41
N LEU A 7 -56.37 120.77 62.74
CA LEU A 7 -57.54 120.60 63.58
C LEU A 7 -58.52 121.77 63.47
N ALA A 8 -58.04 123.02 63.43
CA ALA A 8 -58.90 124.18 63.28
C ALA A 8 -59.68 124.18 61.95
N VAL A 9 -58.98 123.88 60.85
CA VAL A 9 -59.57 123.79 59.50
C VAL A 9 -60.54 122.61 59.39
N ALA A 10 -60.21 121.45 59.97
CA ALA A 10 -61.12 120.31 60.02
C ALA A 10 -62.40 120.62 60.82
N CYS A 11 -62.25 121.30 61.97
CA CYS A 11 -63.39 121.74 62.76
C CYS A 11 -64.26 122.74 61.98
N GLU A 12 -63.69 123.73 61.28
CA GLU A 12 -64.47 124.66 60.46
C GLU A 12 -65.24 123.92 59.34
N GLN A 13 -64.61 122.95 58.69
CA GLN A 13 -65.17 122.25 57.54
C GLN A 13 -66.22 121.18 57.91
N PHE A 14 -66.11 120.57 59.09
CA PHE A 14 -66.88 119.38 59.47
C PHE A 14 -67.73 119.53 60.74
N LEU A 15 -67.65 120.65 61.47
CA LEU A 15 -68.47 120.87 62.66
C LEU A 15 -69.97 120.88 62.29
N GLY A 16 -70.75 120.04 62.97
CA GLY A 16 -72.17 119.83 62.71
C GLY A 16 -72.51 118.79 61.64
N LYS A 17 -71.52 118.17 60.96
CA LYS A 17 -71.75 117.08 60.00
C LYS A 17 -71.71 115.71 60.68
N ASN A 18 -72.42 114.74 60.10
CA ASN A 18 -72.34 113.36 60.58
C ASN A 18 -71.04 112.70 60.14
N VAL A 19 -70.59 111.69 60.88
CA VAL A 19 -69.38 110.92 60.55
C VAL A 19 -69.44 110.29 59.15
N GLN A 20 -70.63 109.90 58.69
CA GLN A 20 -70.84 109.37 57.35
C GLN A 20 -70.58 110.43 56.27
N ASP A 21 -71.03 111.66 56.49
CA ASP A 21 -70.82 112.77 55.54
C ASP A 21 -69.33 113.12 55.47
N ILE A 22 -68.63 113.15 56.60
CA ILE A 22 -67.18 113.38 56.64
C ILE A 22 -66.44 112.31 55.83
N LYS A 23 -66.78 111.02 56.05
CA LYS A 23 -66.18 109.91 55.29
C LYS A 23 -66.48 110.01 53.80
N ASN A 24 -67.70 110.35 53.42
CA ASN A 24 -68.10 110.46 52.01
C ASN A 24 -67.35 111.56 51.28
N VAL A 25 -67.18 112.74 51.90
CA VAL A 25 -66.44 113.84 51.28
C VAL A 25 -64.97 113.46 51.08
N VAL A 26 -64.32 112.86 52.09
CA VAL A 26 -62.92 112.42 51.97
C VAL A 26 -62.78 111.31 50.91
N LEU A 27 -63.72 110.35 50.89
CA LEU A 27 -63.74 109.27 49.89
C LEU A 27 -63.88 109.83 48.47
N GLN A 28 -64.79 110.77 48.24
CA GLN A 28 -65.01 111.37 46.93
C GLN A 28 -63.77 112.12 46.41
N THR A 29 -63.08 112.88 47.27
CA THR A 29 -61.84 113.56 46.90
C THR A 29 -60.75 112.56 46.52
N LEU A 30 -60.54 111.52 47.33
CA LEU A 30 -59.55 110.47 47.04
C LEU A 30 -59.90 109.68 45.77
N GLU A 31 -61.17 109.33 45.56
CA GLU A 31 -61.64 108.68 44.33
C GLU A 31 -61.45 109.56 43.10
N GLY A 32 -61.64 110.87 43.22
CA GLY A 32 -61.40 111.84 42.16
C GLY A 32 -59.95 111.81 41.69
N HIS A 33 -59.00 111.91 42.63
CA HIS A 33 -57.57 111.83 42.32
C HIS A 33 -57.18 110.44 41.80
N LEU A 34 -57.65 109.37 42.44
CA LEU A 34 -57.40 107.99 41.99
C LEU A 34 -57.83 107.79 40.54
N ARG A 35 -59.03 108.25 40.18
CA ARG A 35 -59.57 108.17 38.82
C ARG A 35 -58.78 108.99 37.82
N SER A 36 -58.33 110.18 38.22
CA SER A 36 -57.51 111.06 37.38
C SER A 36 -56.17 110.41 37.03
N ILE A 37 -55.45 109.88 38.03
CA ILE A 37 -54.16 109.20 37.81
C ILE A 37 -54.34 107.91 37.02
N LEU A 38 -55.39 107.14 37.30
CA LEU A 38 -55.72 105.92 36.54
C LEU A 38 -55.94 106.21 35.05
N GLY A 39 -56.47 107.39 34.69
CA GLY A 39 -56.63 107.81 33.29
C GLY A 39 -55.32 108.13 32.56
N THR A 40 -54.21 108.33 33.28
CA THR A 40 -52.89 108.67 32.70
C THR A 40 -51.95 107.47 32.53
N LEU A 41 -52.23 106.37 33.22
CA LEU A 41 -51.38 105.17 33.23
C LEU A 41 -52.03 104.02 32.46
N THR A 42 -51.21 103.14 31.91
CA THR A 42 -51.72 101.93 31.27
C THR A 42 -52.02 100.84 32.31
N VAL A 43 -52.85 99.86 31.94
CA VAL A 43 -53.26 98.76 32.83
C VAL A 43 -52.05 97.93 33.28
N GLU A 44 -51.06 97.76 32.41
CA GLU A 44 -49.82 97.02 32.67
C GLU A 44 -48.97 97.73 33.72
N GLN A 45 -48.82 99.06 33.61
CA GLN A 45 -48.03 99.85 34.56
C GLN A 45 -48.63 99.82 35.96
N ILE A 46 -49.96 99.88 36.06
CA ILE A 46 -50.67 99.77 37.34
C ILE A 46 -50.47 98.38 37.96
N TYR A 47 -50.43 97.33 37.12
CA TYR A 47 -50.27 95.96 37.60
C TYR A 47 -48.83 95.61 37.97
N GLN A 48 -47.85 96.10 37.21
CA GLN A 48 -46.43 95.89 37.44
C GLN A 48 -45.93 96.62 38.69
N ASP A 49 -46.27 97.91 38.84
CA ASP A 49 -45.71 98.78 39.88
C ASP A 49 -46.80 99.45 40.73
N ARG A 50 -47.50 98.62 41.51
CA ARG A 50 -48.60 99.07 42.41
C ARG A 50 -48.16 100.08 43.45
N ASP A 51 -46.95 99.93 43.98
CA ASP A 51 -46.41 100.82 45.00
C ASP A 51 -46.11 102.21 44.45
N GLN A 52 -45.64 102.31 43.21
CA GLN A 52 -45.41 103.58 42.54
C GLN A 52 -46.72 104.31 42.28
N PHE A 53 -47.74 103.57 41.80
CA PHE A 53 -49.08 104.12 41.62
C PHE A 53 -49.68 104.64 42.93
N ALA A 54 -49.57 103.87 44.02
CA ALA A 54 -50.05 104.27 45.34
C ALA A 54 -49.36 105.55 45.87
N LYS A 55 -48.04 105.67 45.65
CA LYS A 55 -47.27 106.88 46.01
C LYS A 55 -47.73 108.10 45.22
N LEU A 56 -47.89 107.98 43.90
CA LEU A 56 -48.35 109.08 43.04
C LEU A 56 -49.74 109.59 43.45
N VAL A 57 -50.68 108.69 43.73
CA VAL A 57 -52.02 109.08 44.19
C VAL A 57 -51.96 109.80 45.54
N ARG A 58 -51.11 109.32 46.46
CA ARG A 58 -50.89 109.98 47.76
C ARG A 58 -50.30 111.38 47.58
N GLU A 59 -49.28 111.55 46.75
CA GLU A 59 -48.61 112.84 46.53
C GLU A 59 -49.56 113.90 45.95
N VAL A 60 -50.42 113.49 45.01
CA VAL A 60 -51.39 114.39 44.37
C VAL A 60 -52.57 114.71 45.29
N ALA A 61 -53.02 113.75 46.11
CA ALA A 61 -54.18 113.95 46.98
C ALA A 61 -53.82 114.61 48.34
N ALA A 62 -52.59 114.44 48.84
CA ALA A 62 -52.13 115.00 50.11
C ALA A 62 -52.39 116.50 50.30
N PRO A 63 -52.10 117.39 49.31
CA PRO A 63 -52.38 118.82 49.48
C PRO A 63 -53.87 119.13 49.59
N ASP A 64 -54.72 118.43 48.84
CA ASP A 64 -56.16 118.70 48.79
C ASP A 64 -56.89 118.18 50.03
N VAL A 65 -56.52 117.00 50.55
CA VAL A 65 -57.04 116.56 51.85
C VAL A 65 -56.47 117.38 53.02
N GLY A 66 -55.26 117.90 52.88
CA GLY A 66 -54.63 118.78 53.87
C GLY A 66 -55.40 120.10 54.04
N ARG A 67 -55.96 120.65 52.95
CA ARG A 67 -56.87 121.81 53.01
C ARG A 67 -58.19 121.51 53.74
N MET A 68 -58.53 120.24 53.92
CA MET A 68 -59.68 119.81 54.72
C MET A 68 -59.31 119.51 56.18
N GLY A 69 -58.03 119.67 56.55
CA GLY A 69 -57.52 119.33 57.87
C GLY A 69 -57.33 117.83 58.12
N ILE A 70 -57.24 117.02 57.04
CA ILE A 70 -57.07 115.56 57.13
C ILE A 70 -55.72 115.15 56.54
N GLU A 71 -55.03 114.23 57.21
CA GLU A 71 -53.75 113.66 56.75
C GLU A 71 -53.92 112.20 56.31
N ILE A 72 -53.28 111.84 55.18
CA ILE A 72 -53.21 110.45 54.72
C ILE A 72 -52.05 109.75 55.42
N LEU A 73 -52.37 108.85 56.35
CA LEU A 73 -51.35 108.02 57.02
C LEU A 73 -50.71 107.03 56.04
N SER A 74 -51.54 106.26 55.35
CA SER A 74 -51.11 105.23 54.39
C SER A 74 -52.14 105.06 53.28
N PHE A 75 -51.65 104.77 52.09
CA PHE A 75 -52.47 104.45 50.92
C PHE A 75 -51.85 103.22 50.25
N THR A 76 -52.61 102.13 50.17
CA THR A 76 -52.19 100.89 49.54
C THR A 76 -53.30 100.35 48.65
N ILE A 77 -52.92 99.75 47.53
CA ILE A 77 -53.84 99.09 46.63
C ILE A 77 -54.05 97.66 47.12
N LYS A 78 -55.30 97.30 47.41
CA LYS A 78 -55.65 95.95 47.82
C LYS A 78 -55.64 95.00 46.62
N ASP A 79 -56.57 95.19 45.70
CA ASP A 79 -56.73 94.35 44.52
C ASP A 79 -57.15 95.18 43.30
N VAL A 80 -56.71 94.72 42.12
CA VAL A 80 -57.10 95.30 40.82
C VAL A 80 -57.78 94.20 40.02
N TYR A 81 -59.06 94.40 39.73
CA TYR A 81 -59.86 93.46 38.96
C TYR A 81 -60.35 94.11 37.67
N ASP A 82 -60.33 93.33 36.59
CA ASP A 82 -60.92 93.70 35.31
C ASP A 82 -62.21 92.90 35.07
N LYS A 83 -63.19 93.53 34.43
CA LYS A 83 -64.45 92.90 33.99
C LYS A 83 -64.29 92.12 32.68
N VAL A 84 -63.30 92.46 31.84
CA VAL A 84 -63.13 91.93 30.47
C VAL A 84 -62.04 90.84 30.39
N SER A 85 -61.51 90.38 31.54
CA SER A 85 -60.52 89.29 31.62
C SER A 85 -59.21 89.56 30.84
N TYR A 86 -58.89 90.83 30.58
CA TYR A 86 -57.68 91.26 29.88
C TYR A 86 -56.41 90.81 30.63
N LEU A 87 -56.37 91.06 31.93
CA LEU A 87 -55.26 90.69 32.81
C LEU A 87 -54.97 89.19 32.83
N SER A 88 -56.02 88.35 32.78
CA SER A 88 -55.84 86.89 32.75
C SER A 88 -55.25 86.42 31.41
N SER A 89 -55.61 87.10 30.32
CA SER A 89 -55.13 86.79 28.96
C SER A 89 -53.66 87.18 28.77
N LEU A 90 -53.24 88.31 29.34
CA LEU A 90 -51.83 88.73 29.35
C LEU A 90 -50.94 87.68 30.04
N GLY A 91 -51.38 87.16 31.19
CA GLY A 91 -50.66 86.11 31.91
C GLY A 91 -50.52 84.82 31.11
N LYS A 92 -51.57 84.40 30.37
CA LYS A 92 -51.53 83.19 29.55
C LYS A 92 -50.47 83.23 28.47
N THR A 93 -50.32 84.35 27.77
CA THR A 93 -49.28 84.49 26.72
C THR A 93 -47.89 84.41 27.32
N GLN A 94 -47.64 85.07 28.46
CA GLN A 94 -46.33 85.02 29.11
C GLN A 94 -45.99 83.60 29.61
N ILE A 95 -46.96 82.91 30.21
CA ILE A 95 -46.80 81.51 30.66
C ILE A 95 -46.48 80.61 29.46
N ALA A 96 -47.17 80.77 28.34
CA ALA A 96 -46.93 79.98 27.14
C ALA A 96 -45.52 80.20 26.55
N VAL A 97 -45.02 81.44 26.57
CA VAL A 97 -43.66 81.77 26.12
C VAL A 97 -42.62 81.11 27.03
N VAL A 98 -42.76 81.25 28.35
CA VAL A 98 -41.85 80.65 29.32
C VAL A 98 -41.85 79.12 29.21
N GLN A 99 -43.03 78.51 29.06
CA GLN A 99 -43.14 77.06 28.88
C GLN A 99 -42.45 76.61 27.59
N ARG A 100 -42.70 77.28 26.47
CA ARG A 100 -42.07 76.96 25.19
C ARG A 100 -40.55 77.07 25.28
N ASP A 101 -40.04 78.13 25.88
CA ASP A 101 -38.60 78.36 25.99
C ASP A 101 -37.95 77.33 26.94
N ALA A 102 -38.66 76.91 27.99
CA ALA A 102 -38.25 75.79 28.85
C ALA A 102 -38.21 74.46 28.08
N ASP A 103 -39.25 74.15 27.29
CA ASP A 103 -39.32 72.93 26.49
C ASP A 103 -38.19 72.88 25.44
N ILE A 104 -37.87 74.02 24.81
CA ILE A 104 -36.73 74.15 23.89
C ILE A 104 -35.41 73.86 24.64
N GLY A 105 -35.23 74.44 25.83
CA GLY A 105 -34.03 74.21 26.64
C GLY A 105 -33.85 72.75 27.05
N VAL A 106 -34.94 72.05 27.40
CA VAL A 106 -34.91 70.62 27.70
C VAL A 106 -34.52 69.81 26.46
N ALA A 107 -35.16 70.09 25.31
CA ALA A 107 -34.89 69.37 24.07
C ALA A 107 -33.43 69.56 23.59
N GLU A 108 -32.86 70.76 23.72
CA GLU A 108 -31.46 71.02 23.39
C GLU A 108 -30.51 70.27 24.32
N ALA A 109 -30.78 70.29 25.64
CA ALA A 109 -29.98 69.56 26.61
C ALA A 109 -30.04 68.04 26.39
N GLU A 110 -31.22 67.48 26.09
CA GLU A 110 -31.38 66.06 25.76
C GLU A 110 -30.65 65.68 24.46
N ARG A 111 -30.74 66.52 23.43
CA ARG A 111 -30.02 66.31 22.16
C ARG A 111 -28.52 66.27 22.40
N ASP A 112 -27.99 67.25 23.13
CA ASP A 112 -26.54 67.37 23.35
C ASP A 112 -26.03 66.24 24.26
N ALA A 113 -26.81 65.83 25.27
CA ALA A 113 -26.52 64.64 26.07
C ALA A 113 -26.52 63.37 25.22
N GLY A 114 -27.51 63.20 24.33
CA GLY A 114 -27.61 62.06 23.43
C GLY A 114 -26.46 61.97 22.42
N ILE A 115 -26.02 63.11 21.85
CA ILE A 115 -24.83 63.16 20.97
C ILE A 115 -23.59 62.72 21.75
N ARG A 116 -23.38 63.26 22.95
CA ARG A 116 -22.21 62.92 23.75
C ARG A 116 -22.22 61.47 24.19
N GLU A 117 -23.37 60.92 24.54
CA GLU A 117 -23.53 59.50 24.84
C GLU A 117 -23.22 58.62 23.62
N ALA A 118 -23.70 58.99 22.44
CA ALA A 118 -23.43 58.25 21.20
C ALA A 118 -21.93 58.28 20.83
N GLU A 119 -21.26 59.42 20.99
CA GLU A 119 -19.81 59.56 20.78
C GLU A 119 -19.02 58.68 21.76
N CYS A 120 -19.32 58.78 23.07
CA CYS A 120 -18.71 57.94 24.09
C CYS A 120 -18.92 56.44 23.82
N LYS A 121 -20.13 56.04 23.38
CA LYS A 121 -20.40 54.65 22.99
C LYS A 121 -19.58 54.22 21.78
N LYS A 122 -19.46 55.07 20.77
CA LYS A 122 -18.66 54.79 19.57
C LYS A 122 -17.18 54.61 19.92
N GLU A 123 -16.62 55.49 20.74
CA GLU A 123 -15.23 55.39 21.21
C GLU A 123 -15.01 54.13 22.06
N MET A 124 -15.93 53.84 23.00
CA MET A 124 -15.88 52.62 23.81
C MET A 124 -15.86 51.37 22.93
N LEU A 125 -16.73 51.32 21.91
CA LEU A 125 -16.81 50.18 21.00
C LEU A 125 -15.55 50.05 20.13
N ASP A 126 -14.97 51.15 19.64
CA ASP A 126 -13.70 51.09 18.89
C ASP A 126 -12.56 50.55 19.77
N VAL A 127 -12.43 51.03 21.01
CA VAL A 127 -11.44 50.50 21.96
C VAL A 127 -11.67 49.03 22.24
N LYS A 128 -12.93 48.61 22.46
CA LYS A 128 -13.29 47.21 22.68
C LYS A 128 -12.95 46.34 21.48
N PHE A 129 -13.33 46.74 20.27
CA PHE A 129 -13.02 45.98 19.06
C PHE A 129 -11.53 45.88 18.81
N ARG A 130 -10.76 46.95 19.04
CA ARG A 130 -9.29 46.90 18.95
C ARG A 130 -8.68 45.92 19.97
N ALA A 131 -9.21 45.89 21.19
CA ALA A 131 -8.78 44.93 22.21
C ALA A 131 -9.13 43.49 21.78
N ASP A 132 -10.36 43.26 21.31
CA ASP A 132 -10.84 41.96 20.85
C ASP A 132 -10.04 41.46 19.64
N THR A 133 -9.69 42.33 18.68
CA THR A 133 -8.80 41.99 17.56
C THR A 133 -7.43 41.55 18.05
N LYS A 134 -6.81 42.27 18.99
CA LYS A 134 -5.50 41.88 19.56
C LYS A 134 -5.55 40.54 20.29
N VAL A 135 -6.65 40.27 21.01
CA VAL A 135 -6.86 38.99 21.69
C VAL A 135 -7.02 37.87 20.67
N ALA A 136 -7.82 38.08 19.61
CA ALA A 136 -8.02 37.11 18.54
C ALA A 136 -6.72 36.82 17.78
N ASP A 137 -5.93 37.84 17.46
CA ASP A 137 -4.63 37.69 16.80
C ASP A 137 -3.63 36.92 17.67
N SER A 138 -3.57 37.25 18.97
CA SER A 138 -2.72 36.55 19.94
C SER A 138 -3.13 35.08 20.07
N LYS A 139 -4.44 34.80 20.12
CA LYS A 139 -4.98 33.45 20.17
C LYS A 139 -4.66 32.66 18.90
N ARG A 140 -4.84 33.27 17.72
CA ARG A 140 -4.51 32.66 16.43
C ARG A 140 -3.02 32.33 16.35
N ALA A 141 -2.15 33.25 16.77
CA ALA A 141 -0.70 33.02 16.79
C ALA A 141 -0.33 31.85 17.73
N PHE A 142 -0.93 31.80 18.91
CA PHE A 142 -0.74 30.70 19.86
C PHE A 142 -1.21 29.35 19.29
N GLU A 143 -2.40 29.30 18.68
CA GLU A 143 -2.93 28.07 18.06
C GLU A 143 -2.05 27.61 16.88
N MET A 144 -1.54 28.54 16.07
CA MET A 144 -0.62 28.23 14.98
C MET A 144 0.70 27.66 15.48
N GLN A 145 1.30 28.24 16.52
CA GLN A 145 2.50 27.69 17.14
C GLN A 145 2.24 26.31 17.75
N LYS A 146 1.12 26.13 18.46
CA LYS A 146 0.73 24.82 19.00
C LYS A 146 0.58 23.77 17.90
N ALA A 147 -0.05 24.12 16.78
CA ALA A 147 -0.19 23.24 15.63
C ALA A 147 1.17 22.89 15.01
N ALA A 148 2.07 23.87 14.86
CA ALA A 148 3.43 23.64 14.37
C ALA A 148 4.22 22.69 15.28
N PHE A 149 4.19 22.89 16.59
CA PHE A 149 4.83 21.98 17.55
C PHE A 149 4.21 20.58 17.54
N THR A 150 2.88 20.49 17.42
CA THR A 150 2.21 19.19 17.31
C THR A 150 2.62 18.45 16.04
N GLN A 151 2.73 19.16 14.92
CA GLN A 151 3.24 18.60 13.68
C GLN A 151 4.70 18.13 13.84
N GLU A 152 5.55 18.91 14.49
CA GLU A 152 6.95 18.54 14.74
C GLU A 152 7.07 17.33 15.67
N ILE A 153 6.29 17.28 16.76
CA ILE A 153 6.19 16.11 17.66
C ILE A 153 5.73 14.88 16.88
N ASN A 154 4.73 15.00 16.02
CA ASN A 154 4.23 13.89 15.22
C ASN A 154 5.29 13.38 14.23
N ILE A 155 6.03 14.27 13.57
CA ILE A 155 7.14 13.88 12.69
C ILE A 155 8.19 13.14 13.50
N LYS A 156 8.62 13.67 14.64
CA LYS A 156 9.62 13.05 15.51
C LYS A 156 9.16 11.71 16.08
N SER A 157 7.89 11.61 16.45
CA SER A 157 7.28 10.36 16.93
C SER A 157 7.20 9.32 15.81
N ALA A 158 6.84 9.71 14.59
CA ALA A 158 6.81 8.83 13.44
C ALA A 158 8.23 8.36 13.05
N GLU A 159 9.22 9.26 13.07
CA GLU A 159 10.64 8.94 12.90
C GLU A 159 11.12 7.95 13.96
N ALA A 160 10.78 8.17 15.23
CA ALA A 160 11.15 7.27 16.33
C ALA A 160 10.50 5.89 16.17
N GLN A 161 9.24 5.84 15.74
CA GLN A 161 8.52 4.59 15.52
C GLN A 161 9.07 3.82 14.31
N LEU A 162 9.34 4.50 13.20
CA LEU A 162 10.04 3.93 12.04
C LEU A 162 11.43 3.42 12.42
N ALA A 163 12.18 4.16 13.24
CA ALA A 163 13.49 3.73 13.72
C ALA A 163 13.40 2.47 14.59
N TYR A 164 12.38 2.40 15.46
CA TYR A 164 12.11 1.23 16.28
C TYR A 164 11.75 0.00 15.43
N GLU A 165 10.83 0.15 14.49
CA GLU A 165 10.44 -0.91 13.55
C GLU A 165 11.61 -1.36 12.68
N LEU A 166 12.42 -0.42 12.16
CA LEU A 166 13.62 -0.72 11.38
C LEU A 166 14.66 -1.48 12.20
N GLN A 167 14.87 -1.10 13.46
CA GLN A 167 15.77 -1.84 14.36
C GLN A 167 15.24 -3.25 14.64
N GLY A 168 13.93 -3.40 14.90
CA GLY A 168 13.29 -4.70 15.05
C GLY A 168 13.50 -5.59 13.81
N ALA A 169 13.28 -5.04 12.61
CA ALA A 169 13.49 -5.76 11.35
C ALA A 169 14.96 -6.14 11.12
N LYS A 170 15.92 -5.24 11.43
CA LYS A 170 17.36 -5.54 11.34
C LYS A 170 17.77 -6.65 12.30
N GLU A 171 17.29 -6.61 13.53
CA GLU A 171 17.60 -7.63 14.52
C GLU A 171 16.98 -8.97 14.12
N GLN A 172 15.75 -8.96 13.61
CA GLN A 172 15.11 -10.16 13.06
C GLN A 172 15.86 -10.71 11.83
N GLN A 173 16.42 -9.84 10.97
CA GLN A 173 17.27 -10.26 9.87
C GLN A 173 18.57 -10.92 10.36
N LYS A 174 19.21 -10.38 11.39
CA LYS A 174 20.39 -11.01 12.02
C LYS A 174 20.05 -12.36 12.65
N ILE A 175 18.94 -12.44 13.40
CA ILE A 175 18.47 -13.71 13.98
C ILE A 175 18.26 -14.75 12.87
N ARG A 176 17.59 -14.38 11.77
CA ARG A 176 17.41 -15.28 10.62
C ARG A 176 18.74 -15.68 9.99
N GLN A 177 19.70 -14.77 9.90
CA GLN A 177 21.03 -15.07 9.35
C GLN A 177 21.76 -16.09 10.24
N GLU A 178 21.70 -15.91 11.56
CA GLU A 178 22.25 -16.85 12.54
C GLU A 178 21.51 -18.21 12.50
N GLU A 179 20.18 -18.21 12.36
CA GLU A 179 19.37 -19.44 12.20
C GLU A 179 19.79 -20.23 10.96
N ILE A 180 19.98 -19.55 9.82
CA ILE A 180 20.48 -20.17 8.58
C ILE A 180 21.89 -20.72 8.80
N GLU A 181 22.76 -20.01 9.50
CA GLU A 181 24.11 -20.48 9.80
C GLU A 181 24.08 -21.75 10.68
N ILE A 182 23.21 -21.77 11.70
CA ILE A 182 22.95 -22.97 12.51
C ILE A 182 22.43 -24.12 11.63
N GLU A 183 21.49 -23.85 10.71
CA GLU A 183 20.96 -24.86 9.79
C GLU A 183 22.06 -25.40 8.85
N VAL A 184 22.92 -24.53 8.31
CA VAL A 184 24.06 -24.92 7.47
C VAL A 184 25.05 -25.78 8.25
N VAL A 185 25.36 -25.42 9.51
CA VAL A 185 26.22 -26.22 10.38
C VAL A 185 25.59 -27.58 10.70
N GLN A 186 24.28 -27.62 10.98
CA GLN A 186 23.55 -28.87 11.21
C GLN A 186 23.55 -29.76 9.96
N ARG A 187 23.26 -29.20 8.77
CA ARG A 187 23.28 -29.93 7.50
C ARG A 187 24.69 -30.41 7.15
N ARG A 188 25.73 -29.60 7.37
CA ARG A 188 27.14 -30.05 7.22
C ARG A 188 27.44 -31.22 8.14
N ARG A 189 27.07 -31.15 9.41
CA ARG A 189 27.24 -32.27 10.34
C ARG A 189 26.46 -33.52 9.91
N GLN A 190 25.26 -33.37 9.34
CA GLN A 190 24.52 -34.49 8.77
C GLN A 190 25.25 -35.11 7.57
N ILE A 191 25.74 -34.29 6.63
CA ILE A 191 26.54 -34.76 5.50
C ILE A 191 27.80 -35.48 6.01
N ASP A 192 28.51 -34.93 7.01
CA ASP A 192 29.69 -35.58 7.59
C ASP A 192 29.36 -36.94 8.23
N VAL A 193 28.16 -37.08 8.83
CA VAL A 193 27.69 -38.36 9.39
C VAL A 193 27.34 -39.33 8.25
N GLU A 194 26.60 -38.88 7.24
CA GLU A 194 26.23 -39.67 6.06
C GLU A 194 27.47 -40.14 5.28
N GLU A 195 28.48 -39.28 5.08
CA GLU A 195 29.75 -39.65 4.46
C GLU A 195 30.46 -40.74 5.27
N LYS A 196 30.50 -40.61 6.60
CA LYS A 196 31.07 -41.66 7.47
C LYS A 196 30.26 -42.95 7.42
N GLU A 197 28.94 -42.88 7.31
CA GLU A 197 28.08 -44.04 7.13
C GLU A 197 28.31 -44.72 5.78
N ILE A 198 28.47 -43.95 4.69
CA ILE A 198 28.84 -44.48 3.37
C ILE A 198 30.19 -45.18 3.44
N VAL A 199 31.19 -44.61 4.12
CA VAL A 199 32.49 -45.26 4.30
C VAL A 199 32.37 -46.54 5.12
N ARG A 200 31.53 -46.57 6.18
CA ARG A 200 31.28 -47.81 6.94
C ARG A 200 30.60 -48.86 6.06
N MET A 201 29.57 -48.45 5.31
CA MET A 201 28.80 -49.31 4.42
C MET A 201 29.64 -49.84 3.26
N ASP A 202 30.52 -49.03 2.67
CA ASP A 202 31.46 -49.47 1.63
C ASP A 202 32.42 -50.52 2.19
N LYS A 203 32.95 -50.32 3.41
CA LYS A 203 33.77 -51.34 4.09
C LYS A 203 32.98 -52.63 4.39
N GLU A 204 31.73 -52.52 4.84
CA GLU A 204 30.84 -53.66 5.05
C GLU A 204 30.54 -54.41 3.74
N LEU A 205 30.29 -53.68 2.65
CA LEU A 205 30.04 -54.24 1.32
C LEU A 205 31.29 -54.90 0.73
N ILE A 206 32.47 -54.30 0.93
CA ILE A 206 33.74 -54.89 0.55
C ILE A 206 33.94 -56.22 1.28
N ALA A 207 33.71 -56.27 2.59
CA ALA A 207 33.86 -57.48 3.38
C ALA A 207 32.80 -58.56 3.06
N THR A 208 31.56 -58.16 2.82
CA THR A 208 30.42 -59.10 2.71
C THR A 208 30.17 -59.57 1.27
N VAL A 209 30.39 -58.71 0.28
CA VAL A 209 30.03 -59.00 -1.12
C VAL A 209 31.26 -59.10 -1.99
N ARG A 210 32.17 -58.11 -1.97
CA ARG A 210 33.35 -58.16 -2.86
C ARG A 210 34.32 -59.26 -2.48
N LEU A 211 34.67 -59.42 -1.21
CA LEU A 211 35.66 -60.41 -0.82
C LEU A 211 35.20 -61.85 -1.10
N PRO A 212 33.94 -62.25 -0.83
CA PRO A 212 33.43 -63.55 -1.27
C PRO A 212 33.31 -63.67 -2.79
N ALA A 213 32.88 -62.61 -3.49
CA ALA A 213 32.78 -62.64 -4.95
C ALA A 213 34.16 -62.73 -5.64
N GLU A 214 35.19 -62.06 -5.10
CA GLU A 214 36.57 -62.18 -5.55
C GLU A 214 37.13 -63.56 -5.23
N ALA A 215 36.85 -64.11 -4.04
CA ALA A 215 37.24 -65.48 -3.70
C ALA A 215 36.56 -66.52 -4.59
N GLU A 216 35.27 -66.35 -4.93
CA GLU A 216 34.54 -67.19 -5.87
C GLU A 216 35.06 -67.03 -7.30
N ALA A 217 35.35 -65.80 -7.74
CA ALA A 217 35.92 -65.54 -9.06
C ALA A 217 37.32 -66.16 -9.20
N HIS A 218 38.17 -66.04 -8.19
CA HIS A 218 39.49 -66.70 -8.16
C HIS A 218 39.35 -68.22 -8.15
N ARG A 219 38.45 -68.78 -7.34
CA ARG A 219 38.17 -70.22 -7.34
C ARG A 219 37.66 -70.71 -8.70
N MET A 220 36.79 -69.93 -9.35
CA MET A 220 36.28 -70.26 -10.68
C MET A 220 37.39 -70.18 -11.74
N GLN A 221 38.28 -69.19 -11.66
CA GLN A 221 39.44 -69.07 -12.53
C GLN A 221 40.40 -70.26 -12.34
N GLU A 222 40.71 -70.66 -11.11
CA GLU A 222 41.56 -71.84 -10.84
C GLU A 222 40.91 -73.14 -11.34
N ILE A 223 39.60 -73.30 -11.18
CA ILE A 223 38.86 -74.46 -11.75
C ILE A 223 38.93 -74.43 -13.28
N ALA A 224 38.70 -73.28 -13.90
CA ALA A 224 38.74 -73.12 -15.36
C ALA A 224 40.15 -73.30 -15.94
N GLU A 225 41.19 -72.82 -15.24
CA GLU A 225 42.59 -73.07 -15.57
C GLU A 225 42.93 -74.56 -15.40
N GLY A 226 42.47 -75.19 -14.32
CA GLY A 226 42.61 -76.64 -14.11
C GLY A 226 41.95 -77.46 -15.22
N GLU A 227 40.75 -77.07 -15.66
CA GLU A 227 40.05 -77.69 -16.78
C GLU A 227 40.78 -77.46 -18.12
N LYS A 228 41.26 -76.25 -18.37
CA LYS A 228 42.11 -75.95 -19.54
C LYS A 228 43.37 -76.81 -19.55
N VAL A 229 44.08 -76.88 -18.43
CA VAL A 229 45.30 -77.69 -18.30
C VAL A 229 44.98 -79.16 -18.49
N LYS A 230 43.88 -79.66 -17.92
CA LYS A 230 43.40 -81.04 -18.12
C LYS A 230 43.08 -81.31 -19.60
N GLN A 231 42.37 -80.42 -20.29
CA GLN A 231 42.07 -80.56 -21.71
C GLN A 231 43.33 -80.52 -22.58
N VAL A 232 44.27 -79.63 -22.28
CA VAL A 232 45.57 -79.57 -22.99
C VAL A 232 46.37 -80.84 -22.78
N LEU A 233 46.43 -81.38 -21.55
CA LEU A 233 47.09 -82.65 -21.25
C LEU A 233 46.43 -83.84 -21.93
N ILE A 234 45.09 -83.89 -21.99
CA ILE A 234 44.36 -84.93 -22.73
C ILE A 234 44.67 -84.82 -24.22
N ALA A 235 44.63 -83.62 -24.80
CA ALA A 235 44.94 -83.40 -26.20
C ALA A 235 46.41 -83.72 -26.55
N GLN A 236 47.35 -83.41 -25.64
CA GLN A 236 48.76 -83.80 -25.78
C GLN A 236 48.94 -85.31 -25.67
N ALA A 237 48.26 -85.97 -24.73
CA ALA A 237 48.31 -87.42 -24.59
C ALA A 237 47.68 -88.16 -25.79
N GLU A 238 46.58 -87.63 -26.34
CA GLU A 238 46.00 -88.13 -27.59
C GLU A 238 46.94 -87.88 -28.78
N GLY A 239 47.57 -86.71 -28.84
CA GLY A 239 48.60 -86.40 -29.83
C GLY A 239 49.81 -87.34 -29.76
N GLU A 240 50.33 -87.65 -28.56
CA GLU A 240 51.39 -88.62 -28.36
C GLU A 240 50.95 -90.05 -28.69
N LYS A 241 49.72 -90.42 -28.35
CA LYS A 241 49.14 -91.73 -28.71
C LYS A 241 49.06 -91.88 -30.22
N ILE A 242 48.56 -90.87 -30.94
CA ILE A 242 48.52 -90.87 -32.41
C ILE A 242 49.93 -90.91 -32.98
N ARG A 243 50.89 -90.16 -32.41
CA ARG A 243 52.28 -90.19 -32.88
C ARG A 243 52.93 -91.56 -32.71
N LYS A 244 52.75 -92.21 -31.55
CA LYS A 244 53.28 -93.56 -31.30
C LYS A 244 52.62 -94.64 -32.16
N ILE A 245 51.31 -94.52 -32.42
CA ILE A 245 50.61 -95.41 -33.36
C ILE A 245 51.14 -95.20 -34.78
N GLY A 246 51.30 -93.95 -35.23
CA GLY A 246 51.86 -93.62 -36.53
C GLY A 246 53.32 -94.07 -36.70
N GLU A 247 54.15 -93.94 -35.66
CA GLU A 247 55.53 -94.48 -35.64
C GLU A 247 55.53 -96.01 -35.72
N ALA A 248 54.62 -96.69 -35.02
CA ALA A 248 54.49 -98.14 -35.08
C ALA A 248 54.00 -98.61 -36.45
N GLU A 249 53.01 -97.94 -37.04
CA GLU A 249 52.52 -98.23 -38.40
C GLU A 249 53.60 -97.96 -39.46
N ALA A 250 54.36 -96.87 -39.33
CA ALA A 250 55.49 -96.58 -40.21
C ALA A 250 56.57 -97.67 -40.15
N LEU A 251 56.91 -98.15 -38.94
CA LEU A 251 57.85 -99.27 -38.76
C LEU A 251 57.33 -100.58 -39.38
N VAL A 252 56.03 -100.85 -39.25
CA VAL A 252 55.39 -102.03 -39.85
C VAL A 252 55.42 -101.94 -41.38
N ILE A 253 55.10 -100.78 -41.95
CA ILE A 253 55.14 -100.55 -43.41
C ILE A 253 56.58 -100.62 -43.93
N GLU A 254 57.56 -100.08 -43.21
CA GLU A 254 58.97 -100.16 -43.60
C GLU A 254 59.48 -101.62 -43.57
N ALA A 255 59.06 -102.41 -42.57
CA ALA A 255 59.39 -103.83 -42.49
C ALA A 255 58.74 -104.65 -43.60
N ILE A 256 57.46 -104.39 -43.93
CA ILE A 256 56.77 -105.02 -45.07
C ILE A 256 57.44 -104.62 -46.38
N GLY A 257 57.79 -103.34 -46.55
CA GLY A 257 58.48 -102.84 -47.75
C GLY A 257 59.86 -103.45 -47.95
N LYS A 258 60.65 -103.64 -46.87
CA LYS A 258 61.93 -104.36 -46.93
C LYS A 258 61.75 -105.83 -47.26
N ALA A 259 60.76 -106.50 -46.66
CA ALA A 259 60.46 -107.89 -46.94
C ALA A 259 59.96 -108.11 -48.39
N GLU A 260 59.14 -107.22 -48.93
CA GLU A 260 58.74 -107.26 -50.34
C GLU A 260 59.91 -106.98 -51.28
N ALA A 261 60.77 -106.01 -50.96
CA ALA A 261 61.96 -105.72 -51.74
C ALA A 261 62.94 -106.92 -51.78
N GLU A 262 63.14 -107.61 -50.67
CA GLU A 262 63.94 -108.85 -50.61
C GLU A 262 63.28 -109.99 -51.39
N LYS A 263 61.96 -110.16 -51.25
CA LYS A 263 61.21 -111.18 -51.99
C LYS A 263 61.25 -110.92 -53.50
N MET A 264 61.25 -109.66 -53.92
CA MET A 264 61.32 -109.25 -55.32
C MET A 264 62.74 -109.42 -55.89
N LYS A 265 63.79 -109.17 -55.09
CA LYS A 265 65.18 -109.50 -55.45
C LYS A 265 65.40 -111.01 -55.61
N LEU A 266 64.92 -111.81 -54.66
CA LEU A 266 65.01 -113.27 -54.73
C LEU A 266 64.24 -113.84 -55.92
N LYS A 267 63.05 -113.29 -56.23
CA LYS A 267 62.34 -113.62 -57.47
C LYS A 267 63.17 -113.26 -58.70
N ALA A 268 63.77 -112.08 -58.76
CA ALA A 268 64.58 -111.65 -59.90
C ALA A 268 65.83 -112.53 -60.11
N GLU A 269 66.49 -112.96 -59.03
CA GLU A 269 67.62 -113.90 -59.09
C GLU A 269 67.18 -115.30 -59.52
N ALA A 270 66.04 -115.79 -59.03
CA ALA A 270 65.46 -117.05 -59.49
C ALA A 270 65.13 -117.01 -60.99
N TYR A 271 64.57 -115.90 -61.49
CA TYR A 271 64.25 -115.74 -62.92
C TYR A 271 65.48 -115.66 -63.83
N GLN A 272 66.66 -115.28 -63.34
CA GLN A 272 67.88 -115.27 -64.16
C GLN A 272 68.45 -116.67 -64.42
N GLN A 273 68.21 -117.64 -63.54
CA GLN A 273 68.71 -119.01 -63.73
C GLN A 273 67.80 -119.88 -64.61
N TYR A 274 66.60 -119.40 -64.94
CA TYR A 274 65.69 -120.08 -65.87
C TYR A 274 66.07 -119.75 -67.33
N GLY A 275 66.92 -120.61 -67.93
CA GLY A 275 67.30 -120.57 -69.34
C GLY A 275 66.11 -120.65 -70.30
N GLU A 276 66.32 -120.27 -71.58
CA GLU A 276 65.31 -119.88 -72.58
C GLU A 276 64.05 -120.76 -72.72
N ALA A 277 64.10 -122.04 -72.33
CA ALA A 277 62.94 -122.94 -72.36
C ALA A 277 61.80 -122.56 -71.37
N ALA A 278 62.11 -121.90 -70.25
CA ALA A 278 61.08 -121.52 -69.25
C ALA A 278 60.33 -120.22 -69.61
N LYS A 279 60.96 -119.33 -70.39
CA LYS A 279 60.29 -118.12 -70.92
C LYS A 279 59.15 -118.50 -71.87
N MET A 280 59.31 -119.58 -72.63
CA MET A 280 58.26 -120.10 -73.52
C MET A 280 57.06 -120.67 -72.73
N ALA A 281 57.32 -121.35 -71.61
CA ALA A 281 56.26 -121.88 -70.73
C ALA A 281 55.48 -120.75 -70.04
N LEU A 282 56.17 -119.70 -69.57
CA LEU A 282 55.52 -118.55 -68.92
C LEU A 282 54.67 -117.73 -69.90
N VAL A 283 55.11 -117.63 -71.17
CA VAL A 283 54.31 -117.04 -72.24
C VAL A 283 53.11 -117.93 -72.57
N LEU A 284 53.26 -119.26 -72.60
CA LEU A 284 52.13 -120.18 -72.79
C LEU A 284 51.11 -120.15 -71.65
N GLU A 285 51.55 -119.94 -70.41
CA GLU A 285 50.67 -119.86 -69.22
C GLU A 285 49.98 -118.49 -69.09
N ALA A 286 50.60 -117.41 -69.60
CA ALA A 286 50.00 -116.09 -69.66
C ALA A 286 48.99 -115.93 -70.83
N LEU A 287 49.10 -116.73 -71.89
CA LEU A 287 48.19 -116.71 -73.05
C LEU A 287 46.69 -116.84 -72.68
N PRO A 288 46.24 -117.74 -71.77
CA PRO A 288 44.84 -117.78 -71.38
C PRO A 288 44.36 -116.51 -70.65
N HIS A 289 45.21 -115.85 -69.85
CA HIS A 289 44.84 -114.60 -69.18
C HIS A 289 44.75 -113.41 -70.15
N ILE A 290 45.60 -113.37 -71.18
CA ILE A 290 45.50 -112.37 -72.24
C ILE A 290 44.28 -112.65 -73.12
N ALA A 291 44.02 -113.92 -73.50
CA ALA A 291 42.82 -114.31 -74.24
C ALA A 291 41.53 -113.93 -73.47
N ALA A 292 41.49 -114.12 -72.15
CA ALA A 292 40.36 -113.73 -71.32
C ALA A 292 40.12 -112.21 -71.26
N LYS A 293 41.18 -111.39 -71.22
CA LYS A 293 41.04 -109.92 -71.23
C LYS A 293 40.78 -109.34 -72.62
N VAL A 294 41.17 -110.03 -73.69
CA VAL A 294 40.90 -109.64 -75.08
C VAL A 294 39.51 -110.11 -75.56
N SER A 295 38.96 -111.20 -75.00
CA SER A 295 37.58 -111.66 -75.31
C SER A 295 36.49 -110.97 -74.47
N ALA A 296 36.86 -110.39 -73.32
CA ALA A 296 35.92 -109.67 -72.44
C ALA A 296 35.10 -108.54 -73.12
N PRO A 297 35.60 -107.80 -74.13
CA PRO A 297 34.79 -106.81 -74.85
C PRO A 297 33.82 -107.42 -75.86
N LEU A 298 34.06 -108.66 -76.35
CA LEU A 298 33.20 -109.33 -77.34
C LEU A 298 32.02 -110.08 -76.68
N SER A 299 32.13 -110.50 -75.42
CA SER A 299 31.03 -111.16 -74.68
C SER A 299 30.00 -110.20 -74.08
N LYS A 300 30.16 -108.88 -74.29
CA LYS A 300 29.29 -107.83 -73.73
C LYS A 300 28.49 -107.07 -74.79
N VAL A 301 28.34 -107.61 -76.00
CA VAL A 301 27.62 -106.95 -77.10
C VAL A 301 26.56 -107.90 -77.68
N ASP A 302 25.37 -107.92 -77.08
CA ASP A 302 24.18 -108.64 -77.60
C ASP A 302 23.17 -107.73 -78.30
N GLU A 303 23.46 -106.43 -78.51
CA GLU A 303 22.63 -105.58 -79.38
C GLU A 303 23.46 -104.53 -80.12
N ILE A 304 23.65 -104.77 -81.42
CA ILE A 304 24.22 -103.84 -82.39
C ILE A 304 23.07 -102.97 -82.91
N VAL A 305 22.97 -101.73 -82.43
CA VAL A 305 22.07 -100.71 -83.00
C VAL A 305 22.90 -99.79 -83.89
N ILE A 306 22.69 -99.93 -85.20
CA ILE A 306 23.22 -99.06 -86.23
C ILE A 306 22.47 -97.73 -86.15
N LEU A 307 23.12 -96.71 -85.59
CA LEU A 307 22.67 -95.32 -85.65
C LEU A 307 23.31 -94.64 -86.87
N SER A 308 22.61 -94.78 -88.00
CA SER A 308 22.73 -93.88 -89.15
C SER A 308 21.83 -92.68 -88.89
N GLY A 309 22.38 -91.47 -88.99
CA GLY A 309 21.60 -90.25 -89.22
C GLY A 309 20.82 -89.67 -88.04
N ASP A 310 21.09 -88.38 -87.83
CA ASP A 310 20.22 -87.37 -87.22
C ASP A 310 19.98 -87.33 -85.70
N ASN A 311 20.30 -86.12 -85.21
CA ASN A 311 19.71 -85.41 -84.08
C ASN A 311 19.95 -85.93 -82.66
N LYS A 312 21.03 -85.39 -82.11
CA LYS A 312 21.18 -84.85 -80.75
C LYS A 312 20.50 -85.65 -79.62
N MET A 313 21.36 -86.46 -79.00
CA MET A 313 21.77 -86.31 -77.59
C MET A 313 20.64 -86.04 -76.59
N ASN A 314 20.06 -87.14 -76.10
CA ASN A 314 19.45 -87.19 -74.79
C ASN A 314 19.70 -88.56 -74.14
N ARG A 315 20.85 -88.70 -73.47
CA ARG A 315 21.12 -89.53 -72.27
C ARG A 315 22.62 -89.81 -72.14
N LEU A 316 23.32 -88.87 -71.53
CA LEU A 316 24.47 -89.05 -70.64
C LEU A 316 24.95 -87.65 -70.24
N LEU A 317 25.09 -87.42 -68.94
CA LEU A 317 25.39 -86.15 -68.24
C LEU A 317 24.17 -85.28 -67.87
N ALA A 318 23.42 -85.73 -66.87
CA ALA A 318 22.94 -84.90 -65.76
C ALA A 318 22.52 -85.88 -64.67
N GLU A 319 23.43 -86.18 -63.76
CA GLU A 319 23.52 -85.47 -62.48
C GLU A 319 22.66 -86.21 -61.46
N ILE A 320 23.32 -86.60 -60.38
CA ILE A 320 22.78 -87.42 -59.31
C ILE A 320 22.05 -86.54 -58.27
N PRO A 321 21.14 -85.60 -58.63
CA PRO A 321 20.05 -85.22 -57.73
C PRO A 321 18.86 -86.19 -57.73
N ALA A 322 18.95 -87.35 -58.39
CA ALA A 322 17.88 -88.35 -58.41
C ALA A 322 18.06 -89.51 -57.40
N SER A 323 19.24 -89.67 -56.80
CA SER A 323 19.50 -90.76 -55.83
C SER A 323 19.31 -90.36 -54.36
N VAL A 324 19.22 -89.06 -54.06
CA VAL A 324 19.04 -88.56 -52.68
C VAL A 324 17.71 -87.80 -52.49
N HIS A 325 17.08 -87.25 -53.54
CA HIS A 325 15.83 -86.47 -53.42
C HIS A 325 14.53 -87.31 -53.44
N ALA A 326 14.46 -88.48 -54.09
CA ALA A 326 13.27 -89.33 -53.93
C ALA A 326 13.24 -90.04 -52.55
N LEU A 327 14.41 -90.26 -51.93
CA LEU A 327 14.60 -91.18 -50.81
C LEU A 327 14.14 -90.64 -49.44
N THR A 328 13.95 -89.32 -49.29
CA THR A 328 13.63 -88.70 -47.98
C THR A 328 12.39 -87.81 -47.96
N GLY A 329 11.76 -87.54 -49.12
CA GLY A 329 10.32 -87.24 -49.24
C GLY A 329 9.69 -86.07 -48.48
N VAL A 330 10.44 -85.15 -47.86
CA VAL A 330 9.87 -84.05 -47.06
C VAL A 330 10.47 -82.70 -47.46
N ASP A 331 9.63 -81.83 -48.03
CA ASP A 331 9.92 -80.43 -48.34
C ASP A 331 9.64 -79.53 -47.13
N LEU A 332 10.67 -78.84 -46.62
CA LEU A 332 10.57 -77.87 -45.51
C LEU A 332 10.55 -76.42 -46.02
N THR A 333 9.76 -76.14 -47.04
CA THR A 333 9.43 -74.77 -47.45
C THR A 333 7.93 -74.53 -47.37
N LYS A 334 7.45 -74.26 -46.15
CA LYS A 334 6.41 -73.25 -45.91
C LYS A 334 6.52 -72.68 -44.52
#